data_AF-A0A7C3H572-F1
#
_entry.id   AF-A0A7C3H572-F1
#
_cell.length_a   1.000
_cell.length_b   1.000
_cell.length_c   1.000
_cell.angle_alpha   90.00
_cell.angle_beta   90.00
_cell.angle_gamma   90.00
#
_symmetry.space_group_name_H-M   'P 1'
#
loop_
_entity.id
_entity.type
_entity.pdbx_description
1 polymer ?
#
loop_
_entity_poly.entity_id
_entity_poly.type
_entity_poly.pdbx_seq_one_letter_code
_entity_poly.pdbx_strand_id
1 'polypeptide(L)'
;MLAFRRTFYVEKANETEGEITKYEDLFQAVSESLQTTLVELLPDDWNETVVDGWPNIHRKGDDGRPQLEMSLWEPKSGQAPRLLEMTLEVSDWRIELAIGQSGDNVVIYEKAHWAGPGREIPLSDYPELVRFLRPFEAKNIEGYKAKVIPLRKEKVQDFIDFLKSPDRQMPVVFYTSPHRTSECNQPKAKQVQEQLWGLAYVVEAQDRETVDLFNQFLSSHSTYNGAIRIYMPRFQPSDSSRHHPFWPCNKGERAFQEILSDVARESILSGLSDEIASLRKRREEYQRNEAIRLRQETLRSRQTQVDSHEWEEMVTELDKQCQQLREEKEQLEAETATLRDKNRQLEWRLRQQWKTRDDLQQETTEAPQLLLSKKAWDQFRSMSPDEQRYWERHIFPKLMDQELRDNQSELISGSKGGPTWVYPRHRTHDGRRVVYYKKGRDVYACGLFPTNEHDEYNRLRIEGPDRETYVGFSPWTVNEENGGS
;
A
#
# COMPACT_ATOMS: atom_id res chain seq x y z
N MET A 1 13.99 -18.00 10.80
CA MET A 1 13.73 -16.81 9.96
C MET A 1 12.22 -16.61 9.88
N LEU A 2 11.71 -15.39 10.08
CA LEU A 2 10.28 -15.13 9.82
C LEU A 2 10.04 -15.31 8.33
N ALA A 3 9.06 -16.15 7.97
CA ALA A 3 8.75 -16.49 6.60
C ALA A 3 7.64 -15.62 6.03
N PHE A 4 6.52 -15.48 6.75
CA PHE A 4 5.40 -14.63 6.34
C PHE A 4 4.47 -14.28 7.51
N ARG A 5 3.54 -13.36 7.25
CA ARG A 5 2.46 -12.96 8.16
C ARG A 5 1.14 -12.89 7.41
N ARG A 6 0.05 -13.35 8.01
CA ARG A 6 -1.32 -13.25 7.45
C ARG A 6 -2.28 -12.73 8.49
N THR A 7 -3.24 -11.93 8.04
CA THR A 7 -4.38 -11.50 8.86
C THR A 7 -5.65 -11.82 8.10
N PHE A 8 -6.58 -12.48 8.78
CA PHE A 8 -7.89 -12.79 8.26
C PHE A 8 -8.99 -12.22 9.17
N TYR A 9 -10.11 -11.90 8.54
CA TYR A 9 -11.34 -11.46 9.16
C TYR A 9 -12.44 -12.44 8.76
N VAL A 10 -13.10 -13.00 9.76
CA VAL A 10 -14.32 -13.77 9.57
C VAL A 10 -15.47 -12.92 10.08
N GLU A 11 -16.32 -12.51 9.15
CA GLU A 11 -17.53 -11.76 9.43
C GLU A 11 -18.66 -12.72 9.78
N LYS A 12 -19.58 -12.25 10.63
CA LYS A 12 -20.85 -12.96 10.87
C LYS A 12 -21.60 -13.10 9.55
N ALA A 13 -22.02 -14.31 9.21
CA ALA A 13 -22.91 -14.52 8.06
C ALA A 13 -24.17 -13.68 8.26
N ASN A 14 -24.55 -12.87 7.26
CA ASN A 14 -25.79 -12.11 7.30
C ASN A 14 -26.95 -13.07 7.59
N GLU A 15 -27.86 -12.64 8.48
CA GLU A 15 -28.88 -13.42 9.24
C GLU A 15 -29.89 -14.26 8.40
N THR A 16 -29.69 -14.39 7.09
CA THR A 16 -30.65 -15.01 6.17
C THR A 16 -30.58 -16.53 6.09
N GLU A 17 -29.54 -17.20 6.61
CA GLU A 17 -29.46 -18.67 6.61
C GLU A 17 -28.86 -19.19 7.94
N GLY A 18 -29.70 -19.47 8.93
CA GLY A 18 -29.43 -20.45 10.00
C GLY A 18 -28.25 -20.23 10.96
N GLU A 19 -28.61 -19.88 12.21
CA GLU A 19 -28.01 -20.33 13.49
C GLU A 19 -26.69 -19.79 14.07
N ILE A 20 -25.85 -19.01 13.39
CA ILE A 20 -24.72 -18.34 14.08
C ILE A 20 -25.15 -16.91 14.46
N THR A 21 -25.98 -16.78 15.49
CA THR A 21 -26.51 -15.48 15.93
C THR A 21 -25.59 -14.76 16.90
N LYS A 22 -24.69 -15.47 17.59
CA LYS A 22 -23.75 -14.89 18.56
C LYS A 22 -22.30 -15.10 18.15
N TYR A 23 -21.47 -14.12 18.47
CA TYR A 23 -20.01 -14.19 18.28
C TYR A 23 -19.40 -15.46 18.91
N GLU A 24 -19.92 -15.86 20.08
CA GLU A 24 -19.47 -17.05 20.81
C GLU A 24 -19.55 -18.30 19.94
N ASP A 25 -20.62 -18.41 19.14
CA ASP A 25 -20.86 -19.54 18.23
C ASP A 25 -19.85 -19.51 17.06
N LEU A 26 -19.54 -18.32 16.52
CA LEU A 26 -18.57 -18.16 15.43
C LEU A 26 -17.15 -18.46 15.90
N PHE A 27 -16.73 -17.91 17.03
CA PHE A 27 -15.42 -18.19 17.62
C PHE A 27 -15.26 -19.68 17.95
N GLN A 28 -16.31 -20.28 18.51
CA GLN A 28 -16.34 -21.72 18.82
C GLN A 28 -16.23 -22.56 17.54
N ALA A 29 -17.01 -22.26 16.50
CA ALA A 29 -16.95 -22.98 15.23
C ALA A 29 -15.57 -22.87 14.56
N VAL A 30 -14.97 -21.67 14.56
CA VAL A 30 -13.61 -21.47 14.03
C VAL A 30 -12.58 -22.27 14.83
N SER A 31 -12.74 -22.29 16.15
CA SER A 31 -11.90 -23.07 17.08
C SER A 31 -12.02 -24.58 16.86
N GLU A 32 -13.24 -25.11 16.70
CA GLU A 32 -13.47 -26.54 16.42
C GLU A 32 -12.92 -26.95 15.05
N SER A 33 -13.03 -26.07 14.05
CA SER A 33 -12.43 -26.32 12.74
C SER A 33 -10.91 -26.34 12.80
N LEU A 34 -10.30 -25.46 13.61
CA LEU A 34 -8.86 -25.49 13.89
C LEU A 34 -8.47 -26.79 14.59
N GLN A 35 -9.21 -27.21 15.62
CA GLN A 35 -8.97 -28.47 16.33
C GLN A 35 -8.98 -29.67 15.37
N THR A 36 -9.99 -29.74 14.50
CA THR A 36 -10.09 -30.80 13.48
C THR A 36 -8.89 -30.80 12.55
N THR A 37 -8.45 -29.62 12.12
CA THR A 37 -7.28 -29.46 11.25
C THR A 37 -5.99 -29.86 11.97
N LEU A 38 -5.85 -29.58 13.27
CA LEU A 38 -4.70 -30.00 14.06
C LEU A 38 -4.64 -31.53 14.23
N VAL A 39 -5.78 -32.18 14.45
CA VAL A 39 -5.88 -33.66 14.52
C VAL A 39 -5.46 -34.32 13.21
N GLU A 40 -5.72 -33.69 12.06
CA GLU A 40 -5.25 -34.19 10.76
C GLU A 40 -3.75 -33.94 10.52
N LEU A 41 -3.22 -32.83 11.02
CA LEU A 41 -1.82 -32.42 10.79
C LEU A 41 -0.82 -33.08 11.74
N LEU A 42 -1.27 -33.49 12.93
CA LEU A 42 -0.42 -34.05 13.97
C LEU A 42 -0.38 -35.59 13.91
N PRO A 43 0.70 -36.21 14.41
CA PRO A 43 0.79 -37.66 14.51
C PRO A 43 -0.35 -38.28 15.34
N ASP A 44 -0.75 -39.53 15.06
CA ASP A 44 -1.89 -40.20 15.72
C ASP A 44 -1.79 -40.21 17.26
N ASP A 45 -0.58 -40.30 17.82
CA ASP A 45 -0.34 -40.28 19.29
C ASP A 45 -0.59 -38.91 19.93
N TRP A 46 -0.87 -37.87 19.14
CA TRP A 46 -1.26 -36.53 19.58
C TRP A 46 -2.76 -36.31 19.65
N ASN A 47 -3.54 -37.11 18.92
CA ASN A 47 -4.97 -36.87 18.74
C ASN A 47 -5.75 -36.91 20.05
N GLU A 48 -5.50 -37.93 20.88
CA GLU A 48 -6.14 -38.04 22.20
C GLU A 48 -5.83 -36.83 23.09
N THR A 49 -4.57 -36.35 23.10
CA THR A 49 -4.17 -35.19 23.90
C THR A 49 -4.77 -33.88 23.40
N VAL A 50 -4.87 -33.71 22.08
CA VAL A 50 -5.48 -32.52 21.49
C VAL A 50 -6.96 -32.47 21.78
N VAL A 51 -7.65 -33.61 21.77
CA VAL A 51 -9.07 -33.69 22.12
C VAL A 51 -9.29 -33.44 23.61
N ASP A 52 -8.53 -34.10 24.48
CA ASP A 52 -8.74 -34.05 25.94
C ASP A 52 -8.25 -32.73 26.58
N GLY A 53 -7.23 -32.08 26.00
CA GLY A 53 -6.62 -30.87 26.54
C GLY A 53 -7.16 -29.56 25.95
N TRP A 54 -8.04 -29.61 24.95
CA TRP A 54 -8.52 -28.41 24.27
C TRP A 54 -9.26 -27.45 25.23
N PRO A 55 -9.01 -26.12 25.18
CA PRO A 55 -8.05 -25.39 24.33
C PRO A 55 -6.68 -25.13 24.99
N ASN A 56 -6.41 -25.68 26.18
CA ASN A 56 -5.20 -25.40 26.96
C ASN A 56 -4.27 -26.62 26.97
N ILE A 57 -3.43 -26.71 25.94
CA ILE A 57 -2.52 -27.83 25.72
C ILE A 57 -1.09 -27.32 25.84
N HIS A 58 -0.26 -28.03 26.61
CA HIS A 58 1.19 -27.84 26.60
C HIS A 58 1.85 -29.18 26.42
N ARG A 59 2.27 -29.49 25.19
CA ARG A 59 2.96 -30.74 24.86
C ARG A 59 4.28 -30.43 24.18
N LYS A 60 5.36 -30.85 24.84
CA LYS A 60 6.69 -30.87 24.25
C LYS A 60 6.90 -32.21 23.57
N GLY A 61 7.33 -32.17 22.32
CA GLY A 61 7.80 -33.36 21.64
C GLY A 61 9.13 -33.80 22.22
N ASP A 62 9.18 -35.01 22.77
CA ASP A 62 10.45 -35.70 22.98
C ASP A 62 11.00 -36.01 21.57
N ASP A 63 12.25 -35.61 21.29
CA ASP A 63 13.02 -36.02 20.09
C ASP A 63 12.82 -35.22 18.78
N GLY A 64 12.48 -33.93 18.84
CA GLY A 64 12.29 -33.12 17.62
C GLY A 64 10.94 -33.35 16.92
N ARG A 65 10.00 -33.97 17.65
CA ARG A 65 8.58 -34.03 17.33
C ARG A 65 7.94 -32.64 17.40
N PRO A 66 6.70 -32.49 16.87
CA PRO A 66 5.98 -31.24 16.98
C PRO A 66 5.95 -30.70 18.41
N GLN A 67 5.93 -29.39 18.59
CA GLN A 67 5.62 -28.77 19.88
C GLN A 67 4.31 -28.01 19.72
N LEU A 68 3.34 -28.26 20.60
CA LEU A 68 2.08 -27.55 20.62
C LEU A 68 1.90 -26.87 21.97
N GLU A 69 1.86 -25.55 21.95
CA GLU A 69 1.48 -24.74 23.09
C GLU A 69 0.22 -23.96 22.71
N MET A 70 -0.86 -24.16 23.47
CA MET A 70 -2.13 -23.47 23.27
C MET A 70 -2.62 -22.90 24.59
N SER A 71 -3.10 -21.67 24.54
CA SER A 71 -3.72 -21.03 25.71
C SER A 71 -4.90 -20.18 25.29
N LEU A 72 -6.04 -20.37 25.95
CA LEU A 72 -7.20 -19.51 25.82
C LEU A 72 -7.22 -18.50 26.97
N TRP A 73 -7.26 -17.22 26.64
CA TRP A 73 -7.50 -16.15 27.60
C TRP A 73 -8.97 -15.74 27.59
N GLU A 74 -9.62 -15.92 28.75
CA GLU A 74 -10.96 -15.42 29.04
C GLU A 74 -10.91 -14.48 30.25
N PRO A 75 -11.28 -13.20 30.10
CA PRO A 75 -11.43 -12.29 31.23
C PRO A 75 -12.63 -12.67 32.12
N LYS A 76 -12.51 -12.48 33.44
CA LYS A 76 -13.53 -12.87 34.45
C LYS A 76 -14.86 -12.09 34.39
N SER A 77 -15.01 -11.12 33.50
CA SER A 77 -16.19 -10.24 33.41
C SER A 77 -17.08 -10.62 32.22
N GLY A 78 -18.38 -10.77 32.48
CA GLY A 78 -19.35 -11.51 31.65
C GLY A 78 -19.59 -11.13 30.18
N GLN A 79 -18.83 -10.23 29.55
CA GLN A 79 -18.79 -10.02 28.10
C GLN A 79 -17.46 -9.35 27.71
N ALA A 80 -16.40 -10.12 27.48
CA ALA A 80 -15.12 -9.56 27.05
C ALA A 80 -14.39 -10.51 26.08
N PRO A 81 -13.47 -9.98 25.24
CA PRO A 81 -12.97 -10.67 24.07
C PRO A 81 -12.14 -11.91 24.45
N ARG A 82 -12.41 -13.02 23.77
CA ARG A 82 -11.60 -14.24 23.83
C ARG A 82 -10.35 -14.09 22.98
N LEU A 83 -9.22 -14.59 23.46
CA LEU A 83 -7.99 -14.70 22.68
C LEU A 83 -7.44 -16.13 22.82
N LEU A 84 -7.47 -16.89 21.73
CA LEU A 84 -6.77 -18.17 21.63
C LEU A 84 -5.40 -17.92 21.00
N GLU A 85 -4.32 -18.25 21.70
CA GLU A 85 -2.97 -18.24 21.15
C GLU A 85 -2.45 -19.66 21.04
N MET A 86 -1.84 -19.96 19.90
CA MET A 86 -1.24 -21.25 19.61
C MET A 86 0.16 -21.04 19.04
N THR A 87 1.11 -21.84 19.52
CA THR A 87 2.41 -22.05 18.88
C THR A 87 2.49 -23.51 18.47
N LEU A 88 2.69 -23.76 17.19
CA LEU A 88 2.82 -25.08 16.58
C LEU A 88 4.19 -25.17 15.91
N GLU A 89 5.06 -26.03 16.41
CA GLU A 89 6.30 -26.41 15.74
C GLU A 89 6.06 -27.73 15.02
N VAL A 90 6.29 -27.81 13.71
CA VAL A 90 6.17 -29.05 12.90
C VAL A 90 7.34 -29.08 11.93
N SER A 91 8.16 -30.12 12.01
CA SER A 91 9.41 -30.22 11.25
C SER A 91 10.30 -28.98 11.50
N ASP A 92 10.64 -28.23 10.45
CA ASP A 92 11.43 -27.00 10.52
C ASP A 92 10.56 -25.72 10.56
N TRP A 93 9.23 -25.86 10.66
CA TRP A 93 8.30 -24.74 10.77
C TRP A 93 7.91 -24.48 12.21
N ARG A 94 7.85 -23.20 12.59
CA ARG A 94 7.20 -22.72 13.81
C ARG A 94 6.11 -21.73 13.44
N ILE A 95 4.89 -21.99 13.85
CA ILE A 95 3.70 -21.24 13.48
C ILE A 95 3.08 -20.66 14.74
N GLU A 96 2.94 -19.34 14.79
CA GLU A 96 2.25 -18.63 15.85
C GLU A 96 0.89 -18.17 15.30
N LEU A 97 -0.19 -18.70 15.85
CA LEU A 97 -1.56 -18.37 15.50
C LEU A 97 -2.24 -17.66 16.68
N ALA A 98 -2.94 -16.57 16.40
CA ALA A 98 -3.78 -15.88 17.36
C ALA A 98 -5.18 -15.71 16.76
N ILE A 99 -6.21 -16.12 17.49
CA ILE A 99 -7.61 -15.93 17.14
C ILE A 99 -8.22 -15.04 18.21
N GLY A 100 -8.71 -13.86 17.83
CA GLY A 100 -9.28 -12.88 18.74
C GLY A 100 -10.55 -12.22 18.21
N GLN A 101 -11.22 -11.47 19.07
CA GLN A 101 -12.40 -10.67 18.70
C GLN A 101 -12.02 -9.21 18.44
N SER A 102 -12.54 -8.64 17.34
CA SER A 102 -12.59 -7.18 17.17
C SER A 102 -13.97 -6.76 16.67
N GLY A 103 -14.75 -6.10 17.52
CA GLY A 103 -16.15 -5.77 17.24
C GLY A 103 -16.98 -7.04 16.97
N ASP A 104 -17.62 -7.09 15.81
CA ASP A 104 -18.44 -8.22 15.35
C ASP A 104 -17.66 -9.26 14.54
N ASN A 105 -16.33 -9.09 14.42
CA ASN A 105 -15.48 -9.96 13.60
C ASN A 105 -14.58 -10.84 14.46
N VAL A 106 -14.35 -12.07 13.98
CA VAL A 106 -13.24 -12.90 14.44
C VAL A 106 -12.01 -12.53 13.60
N VAL A 107 -10.95 -12.09 14.27
CA VAL A 107 -9.66 -11.76 13.66
C VAL A 107 -8.72 -12.93 13.89
N ILE A 108 -8.19 -13.50 12.81
CA ILE A 108 -7.17 -14.54 12.85
C ILE A 108 -5.85 -13.94 12.37
N TYR A 109 -4.79 -14.15 13.13
CA TYR A 109 -3.47 -13.68 12.82
C TYR A 109 -2.47 -14.83 12.88
N GLU A 110 -1.69 -14.99 11.81
CA GLU A 110 -0.74 -16.09 11.66
C GLU A 110 0.66 -15.54 11.36
N LYS A 111 1.66 -16.05 12.07
CA LYS A 111 3.08 -15.87 11.74
C LYS A 111 3.71 -17.23 11.52
N ALA A 112 4.38 -17.41 10.40
CA ALA A 112 5.16 -18.61 10.14
C ALA A 112 6.65 -18.28 10.18
N HIS A 113 7.41 -19.10 10.88
CA HIS A 113 8.86 -19.04 11.00
C HIS A 113 9.46 -20.34 10.44
N TRP A 114 10.54 -20.22 9.67
CA TRP A 114 11.32 -21.34 9.16
C TRP A 114 12.65 -21.44 9.91
N ALA A 115 12.91 -22.55 10.56
CA ALA A 115 14.11 -22.84 11.35
C ALA A 115 15.22 -23.55 10.55
N GLY A 116 14.92 -24.04 9.33
CA GLY A 116 15.87 -24.81 8.53
C GLY A 116 17.13 -24.00 8.16
N PRO A 117 18.35 -24.55 8.36
CA PRO A 117 19.60 -23.83 8.11
C PRO A 117 19.86 -23.64 6.62
N GLY A 118 20.18 -22.40 6.22
CA GLY A 118 20.84 -22.08 4.94
C GLY A 118 20.08 -22.43 3.65
N ARG A 119 18.74 -22.57 3.71
CA ARG A 119 17.91 -22.95 2.56
C ARG A 119 16.89 -21.87 2.19
N GLU A 120 16.46 -21.89 0.93
CA GLU A 120 15.22 -21.24 0.48
C GLU A 120 14.05 -21.75 1.31
N ILE A 121 13.11 -20.85 1.67
CA ILE A 121 11.94 -21.21 2.50
C ILE A 121 11.01 -22.08 1.65
N PRO A 122 10.81 -23.36 1.99
CA PRO A 122 10.03 -24.26 1.15
C PRO A 122 8.54 -24.06 1.43
N LEU A 123 7.95 -23.01 0.87
CA LEU A 123 6.54 -22.67 1.12
C LEU A 123 5.57 -23.77 0.64
N SER A 124 5.99 -24.65 -0.26
CA SER A 124 5.25 -25.88 -0.60
C SER A 124 5.12 -26.87 0.55
N ASP A 125 6.07 -26.84 1.49
CA ASP A 125 6.13 -27.73 2.65
C ASP A 125 5.46 -27.06 3.87
N TYR A 126 4.88 -25.87 3.68
CA TYR A 126 4.11 -25.20 4.72
C TYR A 126 2.85 -26.03 5.02
N PRO A 127 2.59 -26.41 6.28
CA PRO A 127 1.35 -27.09 6.61
C PRO A 127 0.17 -26.15 6.34
N GLU A 128 -0.84 -26.61 5.58
CA GLU A 128 -1.99 -25.80 5.16
C GLU A 128 -2.95 -25.48 6.33
N LEU A 129 -2.44 -24.82 7.38
CA LEU A 129 -3.20 -24.51 8.58
C LEU A 129 -4.41 -23.64 8.24
N VAL A 130 -4.29 -22.71 7.29
CA VAL A 130 -5.41 -21.86 6.83
C VAL A 130 -6.59 -22.63 6.22
N ARG A 131 -6.49 -23.95 5.97
CA ARG A 131 -7.58 -24.77 5.46
C ARG A 131 -8.81 -24.77 6.39
N PHE A 132 -8.63 -24.62 7.72
CA PHE A 132 -9.77 -24.52 8.65
C PHE A 132 -10.63 -23.28 8.38
N LEU A 133 -10.11 -22.25 7.71
CA LEU A 133 -10.86 -21.03 7.40
C LEU A 133 -11.77 -21.16 6.17
N ARG A 134 -11.61 -22.21 5.34
CA ARG A 134 -12.36 -22.36 4.08
C ARG A 134 -13.88 -22.32 4.25
N PRO A 135 -14.49 -22.97 5.29
CA PRO A 135 -15.93 -22.92 5.51
C PRO A 135 -16.46 -21.54 5.89
N PHE A 136 -15.61 -20.64 6.38
CA PHE A 136 -16.01 -19.36 6.99
C PHE A 136 -15.88 -18.16 6.05
N GLU A 137 -15.59 -18.41 4.76
CA GLU A 137 -15.39 -17.37 3.75
C GLU A 137 -14.42 -16.26 4.20
N ALA A 138 -13.36 -16.62 4.94
CA ALA A 138 -12.49 -15.64 5.58
C ALA A 138 -11.91 -14.63 4.58
N LYS A 139 -11.98 -13.37 4.97
CA LYS A 139 -11.48 -12.22 4.20
C LYS A 139 -10.07 -11.88 4.65
N ASN A 140 -9.24 -11.37 3.75
CA ASN A 140 -7.93 -10.80 4.10
C ASN A 140 -8.06 -9.41 4.73
N ILE A 141 -6.94 -8.75 5.00
CA ILE A 141 -6.90 -7.42 5.64
C ILE A 141 -7.58 -6.29 4.85
N GLU A 142 -7.79 -6.48 3.54
CA GLU A 142 -8.51 -5.53 2.70
C GLU A 142 -9.96 -5.98 2.41
N GLY A 143 -10.45 -7.02 3.09
CA GLY A 143 -11.86 -7.46 3.00
C GLY A 143 -12.17 -8.44 1.86
N TYR A 144 -11.17 -9.06 1.24
CA TYR A 144 -11.37 -9.95 0.10
C TYR A 144 -11.21 -11.43 0.44
N LYS A 145 -12.08 -12.25 -0.15
CA LYS A 145 -12.12 -13.71 0.01
C LYS A 145 -11.03 -14.41 -0.80
N ALA A 146 -10.73 -15.66 -0.44
CA ALA A 146 -9.90 -16.59 -1.21
C ALA A 146 -10.52 -16.91 -2.58
N LYS A 147 -10.26 -16.09 -3.59
CA LYS A 147 -10.72 -16.38 -4.95
C LYS A 147 -9.79 -15.77 -5.99
N VAL A 148 -9.60 -16.49 -7.09
CA VAL A 148 -9.03 -15.92 -8.32
C VAL A 148 -10.01 -14.91 -8.88
N ILE A 149 -9.60 -13.66 -8.99
CA ILE A 149 -10.42 -12.57 -9.51
C ILE A 149 -10.31 -12.58 -11.03
N PRO A 150 -11.39 -12.91 -11.77
CA PRO A 150 -11.35 -12.87 -13.22
C PRO A 150 -11.34 -11.40 -13.67
N LEU A 151 -10.30 -10.99 -14.38
CA LEU A 151 -10.26 -9.69 -15.03
C LEU A 151 -10.86 -9.80 -16.44
N ARG A 152 -11.85 -8.95 -16.70
CA ARG A 152 -12.48 -8.76 -18.01
C ARG A 152 -12.18 -7.37 -18.53
N LYS A 153 -12.32 -7.18 -19.84
CA LYS A 153 -12.03 -5.94 -20.56
C LYS A 153 -12.68 -4.70 -19.94
N GLU A 154 -13.93 -4.82 -19.53
CA GLU A 154 -14.71 -3.70 -18.96
C GLU A 154 -14.18 -3.24 -17.59
N LYS A 155 -13.40 -4.10 -16.92
CA LYS A 155 -12.83 -3.87 -15.59
C LYS A 155 -11.35 -3.54 -15.59
N VAL A 156 -10.72 -3.45 -16.78
CA VAL A 156 -9.30 -3.13 -16.89
C VAL A 156 -8.99 -1.78 -16.27
N GLN A 157 -9.77 -0.73 -16.58
CA GLN A 157 -9.54 0.60 -16.01
C GLN A 157 -9.65 0.60 -14.48
N ASP A 158 -10.75 0.06 -13.93
CA ASP A 158 -10.95 -0.09 -12.48
C ASP A 158 -9.76 -0.83 -11.83
N PHE A 159 -9.25 -1.88 -12.49
CA PHE A 159 -8.12 -2.65 -12.00
C PHE A 159 -6.81 -1.85 -12.03
N ILE A 160 -6.56 -1.05 -13.08
CA ILE A 160 -5.40 -0.15 -13.14
C ILE A 160 -5.46 0.89 -12.02
N ASP A 161 -6.62 1.45 -11.76
CA ASP A 161 -6.81 2.44 -10.69
C ASP A 161 -6.62 1.79 -9.32
N PHE A 162 -7.09 0.55 -9.13
CA PHE A 162 -6.79 -0.26 -7.95
C PHE A 162 -5.28 -0.54 -7.78
N LEU A 163 -4.57 -0.88 -8.86
CA LEU A 163 -3.12 -1.11 -8.78
C LEU A 163 -2.36 0.13 -8.30
N LYS A 164 -2.78 1.32 -8.75
CA LYS A 164 -2.20 2.63 -8.40
C LYS A 164 -2.63 3.16 -7.03
N SER A 165 -3.61 2.53 -6.39
CA SER A 165 -4.14 3.00 -5.12
C SER A 165 -3.04 3.03 -4.05
N PRO A 166 -2.82 4.17 -3.37
CA PRO A 166 -1.86 4.26 -2.27
C PRO A 166 -2.31 3.48 -1.02
N ASP A 167 -3.62 3.19 -0.93
CA ASP A 167 -4.23 2.49 0.20
C ASP A 167 -4.10 0.97 0.08
N ARG A 168 -3.71 0.45 -1.09
CA ARG A 168 -3.46 -0.98 -1.29
C ARG A 168 -2.22 -1.41 -0.51
N GLN A 169 -2.40 -2.37 0.38
CA GLN A 169 -1.38 -2.91 1.27
C GLN A 169 -0.83 -4.26 0.79
N MET A 170 -1.58 -5.00 -0.02
CA MET A 170 -1.17 -6.32 -0.51
C MET A 170 -0.67 -6.32 -1.95
N PRO A 171 0.31 -7.20 -2.27
CA PRO A 171 0.68 -7.49 -3.64
C PRO A 171 -0.48 -8.02 -4.49
N VAL A 172 -0.39 -7.81 -5.81
CA VAL A 172 -1.28 -8.44 -6.79
C VAL A 172 -0.47 -9.33 -7.71
N VAL A 173 -0.77 -10.63 -7.72
CA VAL A 173 -0.25 -11.61 -8.67
C VAL A 173 -1.18 -11.65 -9.88
N PHE A 174 -0.72 -11.09 -10.99
CA PHE A 174 -1.48 -10.99 -12.24
C PHE A 174 -1.08 -12.09 -13.22
N TYR A 175 -2.06 -12.89 -13.63
CA TYR A 175 -1.97 -13.98 -14.58
C TYR A 175 -2.54 -13.58 -15.94
N THR A 176 -1.89 -14.04 -16.99
CA THR A 176 -2.44 -14.01 -18.35
C THR A 176 -2.65 -15.43 -18.85
N SER A 177 -3.72 -15.66 -19.62
CA SER A 177 -3.93 -16.95 -20.26
C SER A 177 -2.92 -17.18 -21.40
N PRO A 178 -2.34 -18.38 -21.55
CA PRO A 178 -1.47 -18.69 -22.67
C PRO A 178 -2.27 -18.75 -23.98
N HIS A 179 -1.67 -18.34 -25.10
CA HIS A 179 -2.33 -18.42 -26.41
C HIS A 179 -2.54 -19.86 -26.87
N ARG A 180 -1.67 -20.77 -26.41
CA ARG A 180 -1.73 -22.22 -26.67
C ARG A 180 -1.54 -22.97 -25.35
N THR A 181 -2.53 -23.75 -24.96
CA THR A 181 -2.57 -24.45 -23.67
C THR A 181 -1.44 -25.45 -23.49
N SER A 182 -0.88 -26.03 -24.57
CA SER A 182 0.21 -27.00 -24.52
C SER A 182 1.60 -26.40 -24.30
N GLU A 183 1.75 -25.07 -24.33
CA GLU A 183 3.07 -24.41 -24.34
C GLU A 183 3.44 -23.79 -22.98
N CYS A 184 2.55 -23.84 -21.98
CA CYS A 184 2.78 -23.21 -20.67
C CYS A 184 2.85 -24.21 -19.52
N ASN A 185 3.99 -24.24 -18.83
CA ASN A 185 4.16 -25.04 -17.61
C ASN A 185 4.03 -24.20 -16.33
N GLN A 186 3.27 -23.10 -16.37
CA GLN A 186 3.07 -22.25 -15.20
C GLN A 186 2.09 -22.89 -14.21
N PRO A 187 2.25 -22.61 -12.89
CA PRO A 187 1.27 -23.05 -11.90
C PRO A 187 -0.09 -22.42 -12.21
N LYS A 188 -1.16 -23.16 -11.94
CA LYS A 188 -2.52 -22.66 -12.16
C LYS A 188 -2.82 -21.54 -11.16
N ALA A 189 -3.52 -20.50 -11.61
CA ALA A 189 -3.91 -19.36 -10.75
C ALA A 189 -4.62 -19.81 -9.46
N LYS A 190 -5.46 -20.86 -9.54
CA LYS A 190 -6.15 -21.44 -8.38
C LYS A 190 -5.17 -22.00 -7.33
N GLN A 191 -4.19 -22.79 -7.75
CA GLN A 191 -3.17 -23.36 -6.85
C GLN A 191 -2.38 -22.26 -6.15
N VAL A 192 -2.05 -21.18 -6.89
CA VAL A 192 -1.34 -20.04 -6.35
C VAL A 192 -2.19 -19.24 -5.38
N GLN A 193 -3.47 -19.08 -5.68
CA GLN A 193 -4.41 -18.41 -4.80
C GLN A 193 -4.61 -19.17 -3.49
N GLU A 194 -4.67 -20.50 -3.51
CA GLU A 194 -4.79 -21.32 -2.31
C GLU A 194 -3.59 -21.11 -1.37
N GLN A 195 -2.36 -21.09 -1.91
CA GLN A 195 -1.15 -20.87 -1.12
C GLN A 195 -0.95 -19.42 -0.67
N LEU A 196 -1.33 -18.45 -1.50
CA LEU A 196 -1.22 -17.01 -1.21
C LEU A 196 -2.44 -16.40 -0.54
N TRP A 197 -3.39 -17.22 -0.08
CA TRP A 197 -4.58 -16.70 0.59
C TRP A 197 -4.20 -15.89 1.82
N GLY A 198 -4.66 -14.63 1.88
CA GLY A 198 -4.33 -13.70 2.95
C GLY A 198 -3.01 -12.95 2.78
N LEU A 199 -2.23 -13.27 1.74
CA LEU A 199 -0.95 -12.63 1.44
C LEU A 199 -0.97 -11.74 0.19
N ALA A 200 -1.75 -12.13 -0.84
CA ALA A 200 -1.84 -11.38 -2.08
C ALA A 200 -3.20 -11.59 -2.76
N TYR A 201 -3.50 -10.67 -3.68
CA TYR A 201 -4.54 -10.85 -4.67
C TYR A 201 -4.04 -11.74 -5.80
N VAL A 202 -4.90 -12.63 -6.30
CA VAL A 202 -4.62 -13.36 -7.54
C VAL A 202 -5.66 -12.97 -8.57
N VAL A 203 -5.20 -12.33 -9.65
CA VAL A 203 -6.05 -11.78 -10.71
C VAL A 203 -5.68 -12.45 -12.02
N GLU A 204 -6.67 -12.95 -12.76
CA GLU A 204 -6.45 -13.67 -14.02
C GLU A 204 -7.21 -13.02 -15.17
N ALA A 205 -6.48 -12.54 -16.18
CA ALA A 205 -7.08 -12.06 -17.42
C ALA A 205 -7.69 -13.20 -18.22
N GLN A 206 -9.00 -13.10 -18.49
CA GLN A 206 -9.81 -14.17 -19.07
C GLN A 206 -9.63 -14.33 -20.59
N ASP A 207 -9.25 -13.27 -21.28
CA ASP A 207 -9.18 -13.25 -22.75
C ASP A 207 -8.06 -12.33 -23.27
N ARG A 208 -7.76 -12.45 -24.56
CA ARG A 208 -6.70 -11.69 -25.22
C ARG A 208 -6.99 -10.19 -25.30
N GLU A 209 -8.24 -9.79 -25.52
CA GLU A 209 -8.58 -8.37 -25.61
C GLU A 209 -8.36 -7.65 -24.28
N THR A 210 -8.66 -8.33 -23.16
CA THR A 210 -8.36 -7.86 -21.80
C THR A 210 -6.86 -7.64 -21.62
N VAL A 211 -6.03 -8.59 -22.07
CA VAL A 211 -4.56 -8.48 -21.98
C VAL A 211 -4.02 -7.35 -22.86
N ASP A 212 -4.51 -7.22 -24.09
CA ASP A 212 -4.08 -6.18 -25.03
C ASP A 212 -4.45 -4.79 -24.49
N LEU A 213 -5.66 -4.62 -23.96
CA LEU A 213 -6.09 -3.37 -23.33
C LEU A 213 -5.27 -3.06 -22.08
N PHE A 214 -5.04 -4.05 -21.21
CA PHE A 214 -4.20 -3.88 -20.02
C PHE A 214 -2.78 -3.42 -20.37
N ASN A 215 -2.16 -4.02 -21.40
CA ASN A 215 -0.82 -3.67 -21.85
C ASN A 215 -0.74 -2.28 -22.51
N GLN A 216 -1.83 -1.76 -23.07
CA GLN A 216 -1.89 -0.38 -23.56
C GLN A 216 -1.77 0.64 -22.42
N PHE A 217 -2.40 0.37 -21.27
CA PHE A 217 -2.31 1.23 -20.09
C PHE A 217 -0.95 1.14 -19.37
N LEU A 218 -0.34 -0.05 -19.35
CA LEU A 218 0.90 -0.33 -18.61
C LEU A 218 2.02 -0.88 -19.50
N SER A 219 2.40 -0.13 -20.54
CA SER A 219 3.38 -0.56 -21.55
C SER A 219 4.73 -1.04 -20.96
N SER A 220 5.26 -0.34 -19.97
CA SER A 220 6.52 -0.67 -19.27
C SER A 220 6.41 -1.90 -18.36
N HIS A 221 5.20 -2.31 -18.02
CA HIS A 221 4.88 -3.41 -17.09
C HIS A 221 4.00 -4.47 -17.75
N SER A 222 4.10 -4.61 -19.07
CA SER A 222 3.29 -5.56 -19.80
C SER A 222 3.47 -7.01 -19.31
N THR A 223 2.37 -7.76 -19.41
CA THR A 223 2.29 -9.18 -19.09
C THR A 223 1.53 -9.88 -20.22
N TYR A 224 2.05 -10.99 -20.74
CA TYR A 224 1.51 -11.62 -21.94
C TYR A 224 1.78 -13.11 -22.02
N ASN A 225 0.97 -13.81 -22.82
CA ASN A 225 1.16 -15.20 -23.22
C ASN A 225 1.48 -16.18 -22.07
N GLY A 226 0.59 -16.28 -21.08
CA GLY A 226 0.82 -17.22 -19.97
C GLY A 226 1.79 -16.70 -18.92
N ALA A 227 2.29 -15.47 -19.05
CA ALA A 227 3.20 -14.90 -18.07
C ALA A 227 2.48 -14.46 -16.79
N ILE A 228 3.26 -14.39 -15.72
CA ILE A 228 2.85 -13.95 -14.39
C ILE A 228 3.64 -12.70 -14.04
N ARG A 229 3.00 -11.70 -13.44
CA ARG A 229 3.67 -10.52 -12.87
C ARG A 229 3.15 -10.20 -11.49
N ILE A 230 4.03 -9.79 -10.58
CA ILE A 230 3.63 -9.29 -9.27
C ILE A 230 3.68 -7.76 -9.28
N TYR A 231 2.56 -7.13 -8.95
CA TYR A 231 2.47 -5.71 -8.64
C TYR A 231 2.55 -5.51 -7.13
N MET A 232 3.74 -5.12 -6.66
CA MET A 232 3.98 -4.75 -5.27
C MET A 232 3.07 -3.60 -4.81
N PRO A 233 2.81 -3.46 -3.50
CA PRO A 233 2.03 -2.35 -2.95
C PRO A 233 2.53 -0.98 -3.43
N ARG A 234 1.62 0.00 -3.52
CA ARG A 234 1.91 1.38 -3.95
C ARG A 234 2.50 1.53 -5.36
N PHE A 235 2.24 0.57 -6.24
CA PHE A 235 2.68 0.58 -7.64
C PHE A 235 2.45 1.92 -8.34
N GLN A 236 3.48 2.41 -9.03
CA GLN A 236 3.42 3.54 -9.95
C GLN A 236 3.83 3.12 -11.37
N PRO A 237 3.18 3.63 -12.43
CA PRO A 237 3.57 3.30 -13.81
C PRO A 237 5.02 3.67 -14.17
N SER A 238 5.59 4.63 -13.43
CA SER A 238 6.99 5.07 -13.55
C SER A 238 7.98 4.20 -12.81
N ASP A 239 7.53 3.23 -12.00
CA ASP A 239 8.42 2.35 -11.25
C ASP A 239 9.30 1.53 -12.19
N SER A 240 10.46 1.13 -11.66
CA SER A 240 11.32 0.18 -12.37
C SER A 240 10.58 -1.14 -12.51
N SER A 241 10.54 -1.69 -13.73
CA SER A 241 9.94 -3.01 -13.99
C SER A 241 10.57 -4.14 -13.17
N ARG A 242 11.78 -3.93 -12.62
CA ARG A 242 12.45 -4.87 -11.70
C ARG A 242 11.82 -4.92 -10.31
N HIS A 243 11.15 -3.85 -9.87
CA HIS A 243 10.39 -3.83 -8.60
C HIS A 243 9.08 -4.62 -8.71
N HIS A 244 8.65 -4.96 -9.92
CA HIS A 244 7.43 -5.71 -10.22
C HIS A 244 7.78 -6.99 -10.98
N PRO A 245 8.28 -8.02 -10.27
CA PRO A 245 8.84 -9.23 -10.86
C PRO A 245 7.92 -9.87 -11.91
N PHE A 246 8.55 -10.38 -12.97
CA PHE A 246 7.88 -10.95 -14.14
C PHE A 246 8.44 -12.33 -14.47
N TRP A 247 7.56 -13.29 -14.68
CA TRP A 247 7.89 -14.66 -15.05
C TRP A 247 7.26 -15.02 -16.39
N PRO A 248 8.07 -15.26 -17.44
CA PRO A 248 7.55 -15.77 -18.69
C PRO A 248 7.07 -17.21 -18.53
N CYS A 249 6.14 -17.62 -19.38
CA CYS A 249 5.42 -18.90 -19.39
C CYS A 249 6.27 -20.20 -19.26
N ASN A 250 7.57 -20.15 -19.51
CA ASN A 250 8.44 -21.34 -19.54
C ASN A 250 9.22 -21.61 -18.24
N LYS A 251 9.02 -20.84 -17.16
CA LYS A 251 9.80 -21.02 -15.92
C LYS A 251 9.37 -22.20 -15.06
N GLY A 252 8.17 -22.76 -15.25
CA GLY A 252 7.76 -23.96 -14.53
C GLY A 252 7.48 -23.73 -13.04
N GLU A 253 7.64 -24.80 -12.26
CA GLU A 253 7.54 -24.84 -10.80
C GLU A 253 8.46 -23.83 -10.09
N ARG A 254 9.61 -23.49 -10.68
CA ARG A 254 10.52 -22.50 -10.10
C ARG A 254 9.87 -21.11 -9.99
N ALA A 255 9.00 -20.74 -10.95
CA ALA A 255 8.27 -19.49 -10.87
C ALA A 255 7.35 -19.47 -9.64
N PHE A 256 6.73 -20.61 -9.31
CA PHE A 256 5.85 -20.74 -8.16
C PHE A 256 6.58 -20.42 -6.86
N GLN A 257 7.74 -21.05 -6.62
CA GLN A 257 8.53 -20.82 -5.41
C GLN A 257 9.06 -19.39 -5.32
N GLU A 258 9.49 -18.80 -6.45
CA GLU A 258 9.94 -17.40 -6.50
C GLU A 258 8.78 -16.43 -6.18
N ILE A 259 7.57 -16.66 -6.72
CA ILE A 259 6.37 -15.87 -6.43
C ILE A 259 6.01 -15.95 -4.94
N LEU A 260 5.98 -17.17 -4.38
CA LEU A 260 5.67 -17.39 -2.98
C LEU A 260 6.68 -16.65 -2.08
N SER A 261 7.98 -16.74 -2.39
CA SER A 261 9.05 -16.07 -1.63
C SER A 261 8.93 -14.54 -1.67
N ASP A 262 8.68 -13.95 -2.85
CA ASP A 262 8.56 -12.50 -3.01
C ASP A 262 7.34 -11.94 -2.28
N VAL A 263 6.19 -12.62 -2.38
CA VAL A 263 4.97 -12.23 -1.66
C VAL A 263 5.11 -12.41 -0.15
N ALA A 264 5.69 -13.53 0.28
CA ALA A 264 5.95 -13.81 1.69
C ALA A 264 6.85 -12.74 2.31
N ARG A 265 7.91 -12.33 1.63
CA ARG A 265 8.80 -11.24 2.07
C ARG A 265 8.05 -9.93 2.25
N GLU A 266 7.19 -9.56 1.31
CA GLU A 266 6.40 -8.33 1.41
C GLU A 266 5.41 -8.39 2.58
N SER A 267 4.81 -9.56 2.84
CA SER A 267 3.90 -9.74 3.97
C SER A 267 4.56 -9.50 5.34
N ILE A 268 5.87 -9.73 5.47
CA ILE A 268 6.60 -9.46 6.72
C ILE A 268 6.64 -7.95 7.00
N LEU A 269 6.71 -7.14 5.95
CA LEU A 269 6.74 -5.70 6.03
C LEU A 269 5.37 -5.10 6.31
N SER A 270 4.29 -5.83 5.99
CA SER A 270 2.94 -5.47 6.43
C SER A 270 2.85 -5.61 7.97
N GLY A 271 2.35 -4.56 8.62
CA GLY A 271 2.32 -4.42 10.08
C GLY A 271 1.52 -5.51 10.79
N LEU A 272 1.58 -5.54 12.13
CA LEU A 272 0.58 -6.29 12.90
C LEU A 272 -0.79 -5.63 12.73
N SER A 273 -1.85 -6.42 12.77
CA SER A 273 -3.19 -5.88 13.04
C SER A 273 -3.16 -5.19 14.41
N ASP A 274 -3.51 -3.90 14.43
CA ASP A 274 -3.56 -3.07 15.63
C ASP A 274 -4.52 -3.69 16.67
N GLU A 275 -5.55 -4.41 16.21
CA GLU A 275 -6.53 -5.11 17.01
C GLU A 275 -5.90 -6.23 17.85
N ILE A 276 -5.16 -7.16 17.23
CA ILE A 276 -4.48 -8.25 17.94
C ILE A 276 -3.40 -7.71 18.88
N ALA A 277 -2.68 -6.67 18.45
CA ALA A 277 -1.71 -6.00 19.32
C ALA A 277 -2.39 -5.41 20.58
N SER A 278 -3.57 -4.82 20.42
CA SER A 278 -4.34 -4.28 21.54
C SER A 278 -4.84 -5.35 22.51
N LEU A 279 -5.30 -6.52 22.00
CA LEU A 279 -5.75 -7.65 22.82
C LEU A 279 -4.61 -8.24 23.65
N ARG A 280 -3.44 -8.43 23.04
CA ARG A 280 -2.24 -8.90 23.75
C ARG A 280 -1.84 -7.98 24.88
N LYS A 281 -1.79 -6.67 24.61
CA LYS A 281 -1.48 -5.67 25.62
C LYS A 281 -2.46 -5.73 26.80
N ARG A 282 -3.77 -5.87 26.55
CA ARG A 282 -4.78 -6.03 27.61
C ARG A 282 -4.58 -7.31 28.43
N ARG A 283 -4.25 -8.44 27.78
CA ARG A 283 -3.94 -9.70 28.47
C ARG A 283 -2.71 -9.56 29.37
N GLU A 284 -1.63 -8.95 28.86
CA GLU A 284 -0.41 -8.70 29.63
C GLU A 284 -0.66 -7.81 30.85
N GLU A 285 -1.44 -6.73 30.68
CA GLU A 285 -1.87 -5.86 31.78
C GLU A 285 -2.68 -6.63 32.83
N TYR A 286 -3.62 -7.50 32.39
CA TYR A 286 -4.40 -8.34 33.29
C TYR A 286 -3.53 -9.34 34.07
N GLN A 287 -2.62 -10.05 33.39
CA GLN A 287 -1.70 -11.00 34.03
C GLN A 287 -0.79 -10.32 35.05
N ARG A 288 -0.27 -9.14 34.70
CA ARG A 288 0.53 -8.32 35.62
C ARG A 288 -0.27 -7.94 36.87
N ASN A 289 -1.52 -7.51 36.70
CA ASN A 289 -2.38 -7.13 37.82
C ASN A 289 -2.74 -8.34 38.72
N GLU A 290 -3.05 -9.51 38.16
CA GLU A 290 -3.30 -10.73 38.95
C GLU A 290 -2.04 -11.18 39.70
N ALA A 291 -0.85 -11.13 39.07
CA ALA A 291 0.40 -11.47 39.73
C ALA A 291 0.72 -10.54 40.91
N ILE A 292 0.45 -9.24 40.77
CA ILE A 292 0.56 -8.26 41.86
C ILE A 292 -0.43 -8.62 42.98
N ARG A 293 -1.69 -8.95 42.65
CA ARG A 293 -2.71 -9.33 43.64
C ARG A 293 -2.30 -10.58 44.42
N LEU A 294 -1.89 -11.65 43.73
CA LEU A 294 -1.45 -12.90 44.36
C LEU A 294 -0.19 -12.69 45.22
N ARG A 295 0.75 -11.85 44.77
CA ARG A 295 1.92 -11.48 45.58
C ARG A 295 1.50 -10.75 46.85
N GLN A 296 0.56 -9.81 46.77
CA GLN A 296 0.03 -9.10 47.93
C GLN A 296 -0.72 -10.04 48.89
N GLU A 297 -1.54 -10.96 48.37
CA GLU A 297 -2.24 -11.98 49.18
C GLU A 297 -1.24 -12.91 49.88
N THR A 298 -0.20 -13.35 49.17
CA THR A 298 0.86 -14.21 49.74
C THR A 298 1.69 -13.48 50.80
N LEU A 299 2.00 -12.20 50.58
CA LEU A 299 2.68 -11.38 51.57
C LEU A 299 1.82 -11.21 52.83
N ARG A 300 0.52 -10.91 52.66
CA ARG A 300 -0.43 -10.78 53.78
C ARG A 300 -0.57 -12.09 54.59
N SER A 301 -0.60 -13.24 53.92
CA SER A 301 -0.72 -14.54 54.61
C SER A 301 0.57 -14.97 55.31
N ARG A 302 1.75 -14.60 54.78
CA ARG A 302 3.04 -14.81 55.45
C ARG A 302 3.28 -13.85 56.61
N GLN A 303 2.73 -12.63 56.54
CA GLN A 303 2.79 -11.63 57.61
C GLN A 303 2.16 -12.14 58.92
N THR A 304 1.26 -13.11 58.85
CA THR A 304 0.66 -13.75 60.04
C THR A 304 1.55 -14.78 60.76
N GLN A 305 2.75 -15.14 60.25
CA GLN A 305 3.53 -16.27 60.78
C GLN A 305 5.01 -16.00 61.10
N VAL A 306 5.55 -14.80 60.86
CA VAL A 306 6.97 -14.51 61.10
C VAL A 306 7.12 -13.28 61.99
N ASP A 307 8.16 -13.27 62.82
CA ASP A 307 8.52 -12.14 63.71
C ASP A 307 8.43 -10.80 62.98
N SER A 308 7.62 -9.90 63.52
CA SER A 308 7.15 -8.64 62.90
C SER A 308 8.26 -7.75 62.35
N HIS A 309 9.45 -7.80 62.97
CA HIS A 309 10.46 -6.77 62.78
C HIS A 309 11.30 -6.93 61.50
N GLU A 310 11.80 -8.13 61.19
CA GLU A 310 12.62 -8.35 59.98
C GLU A 310 11.78 -8.22 58.69
N TRP A 311 10.47 -8.52 58.78
CA TRP A 311 9.54 -8.31 57.67
C TRP A 311 9.23 -6.84 57.42
N GLU A 312 9.09 -6.03 58.48
CA GLU A 312 8.88 -4.58 58.33
C GLU A 312 10.06 -3.92 57.61
N GLU A 313 11.30 -4.31 57.92
CA GLU A 313 12.49 -3.79 57.25
C GLU A 313 12.54 -4.18 55.76
N MET A 314 12.28 -5.44 55.43
CA MET A 314 12.28 -5.92 54.05
C MET A 314 11.14 -5.33 53.22
N VAL A 315 9.95 -5.15 53.80
CA VAL A 315 8.82 -4.48 53.13
C VAL A 315 9.16 -3.01 52.86
N THR A 316 9.77 -2.33 53.82
CA THR A 316 10.19 -0.93 53.66
C THR A 316 11.21 -0.79 52.52
N GLU A 317 12.17 -1.70 52.41
CA GLU A 317 13.16 -1.68 51.32
C GLU A 317 12.54 -2.02 49.96
N LEU A 318 11.61 -2.99 49.89
CA LEU A 318 10.89 -3.29 48.65
C LEU A 318 9.97 -2.14 48.21
N ASP A 319 9.30 -1.46 49.15
CA ASP A 319 8.49 -0.29 48.85
C ASP A 319 9.36 0.87 48.33
N LYS A 320 10.54 1.06 48.92
CA LYS A 320 11.53 2.03 48.43
C LYS A 320 11.98 1.72 47.01
N GLN A 321 12.27 0.45 46.70
CA GLN A 321 12.62 0.03 45.34
C GLN A 321 11.46 0.20 44.36
N CYS A 322 10.23 -0.13 44.77
CA CYS A 322 9.04 0.08 43.96
C CYS A 322 8.81 1.58 43.69
N GLN A 323 9.06 2.43 44.68
CA GLN A 323 8.96 3.87 44.53
C GLN A 323 10.03 4.41 43.58
N GLN A 324 11.29 3.99 43.70
CA GLN A 324 12.37 4.36 42.78
C GLN A 324 12.05 3.96 41.32
N LEU A 325 11.57 2.74 41.09
CA LEU A 325 11.19 2.29 39.75
C LEU A 325 9.99 3.06 39.17
N ARG A 326 9.05 3.51 40.02
CA ARG A 326 7.95 4.37 39.59
C ARG A 326 8.44 5.75 39.18
N GLU A 327 9.33 6.35 39.97
CA GLU A 327 9.95 7.64 39.68
C GLU A 327 10.78 7.57 38.38
N GLU A 328 11.57 6.51 38.18
CA GLU A 328 12.33 6.30 36.94
C GLU A 328 11.41 6.14 35.72
N LYS A 329 10.33 5.35 35.85
CA LYS A 329 9.35 5.19 34.78
C LYS A 329 8.68 6.52 34.42
N GLU A 330 8.27 7.30 35.42
CA GLU A 330 7.64 8.60 35.21
C GLU A 330 8.62 9.59 34.53
N GLN A 331 9.90 9.56 34.91
CA GLN A 331 10.95 10.34 34.24
C GLN A 331 11.11 9.96 32.76
N LEU A 332 11.15 8.67 32.44
CA LEU A 332 11.26 8.19 31.05
C LEU A 332 10.00 8.53 30.23
N GLU A 333 8.81 8.42 30.83
CA GLU A 333 7.55 8.83 30.18
C GLU A 333 7.53 10.35 29.92
N ALA A 334 8.02 11.17 30.86
CA ALA A 334 8.17 12.61 30.66
C ALA A 334 9.20 12.96 29.57
N GLU A 335 10.33 12.24 29.51
CA GLU A 335 11.34 12.43 28.47
C GLU A 335 10.79 12.09 27.08
N THR A 336 10.11 10.95 26.95
CA THR A 336 9.49 10.55 25.66
C THR A 336 8.40 11.53 25.22
N ALA A 337 7.60 12.06 26.14
CA ALA A 337 6.64 13.13 25.85
C ALA A 337 7.35 14.40 25.34
N THR A 338 8.42 14.82 26.01
CA THR A 338 9.23 15.99 25.62
C THR A 338 9.84 15.80 24.23
N LEU A 339 10.35 14.61 23.91
CA LEU A 339 10.91 14.30 22.59
C LEU A 339 9.83 14.31 21.50
N ARG A 340 8.64 13.79 21.79
CA ARG A 340 7.49 13.84 20.85
C ARG A 340 7.06 15.28 20.56
N ASP A 341 7.00 16.14 21.58
CA ASP A 341 6.66 17.54 21.39
C ASP A 341 7.73 18.31 20.62
N LYS A 342 9.02 18.04 20.88
CA LYS A 342 10.12 18.57 20.06
C LYS A 342 9.97 18.15 18.59
N ASN A 343 9.61 16.89 18.33
CA ASN A 343 9.43 16.40 16.97
C ASN A 343 8.26 17.11 16.27
N ARG A 344 7.11 17.25 16.96
CA ARG A 344 5.97 18.04 16.47
C ARG A 344 6.33 19.50 16.19
N GLN A 345 7.14 20.13 17.04
CA GLN A 345 7.62 21.51 16.82
C GLN A 345 8.52 21.61 15.59
N LEU A 346 9.40 20.63 15.37
CA LEU A 346 10.26 20.58 14.18
C LEU A 346 9.44 20.39 12.91
N GLU A 347 8.48 19.46 12.92
CA GLU A 347 7.54 19.26 11.81
C GLU A 347 6.73 20.53 11.51
N TRP A 348 6.25 21.23 12.54
CA TRP A 348 5.56 22.50 12.37
C TRP A 348 6.47 23.58 11.78
N ARG A 349 7.72 23.71 12.25
CA ARG A 349 8.71 24.67 11.68
C ARG A 349 8.99 24.37 10.22
N LEU A 350 9.15 23.10 9.85
CA LEU A 350 9.30 22.70 8.45
C LEU A 350 8.09 23.15 7.64
N ARG A 351 6.86 22.89 8.11
CA ARG A 351 5.65 23.36 7.42
C ARG A 351 5.60 24.88 7.26
N GLN A 352 6.02 25.65 8.27
CA GLN A 352 6.07 27.11 8.18
C GLN A 352 7.09 27.61 7.16
N GLN A 353 8.26 26.97 7.08
CA GLN A 353 9.27 27.30 6.08
C GLN A 353 8.76 27.07 4.65
N TRP A 354 7.96 26.03 4.45
CA TRP A 354 7.36 25.74 3.15
C TRP A 354 6.25 26.74 2.80
N LYS A 355 5.38 27.07 3.77
CA LYS A 355 4.38 28.14 3.59
C LYS A 355 5.01 29.49 3.27
N THR A 356 6.07 29.89 3.98
CA THR A 356 6.75 31.17 3.71
C THR A 356 7.33 31.19 2.28
N ARG A 357 7.77 30.03 1.77
CA ARG A 357 8.28 29.91 0.40
C ARG A 357 7.16 30.01 -0.64
N ASP A 358 5.99 29.45 -0.34
CA ASP A 358 4.79 29.56 -1.17
C ASP A 358 4.20 30.98 -1.13
N ASP A 359 4.20 31.63 0.05
CA ASP A 359 3.71 32.99 0.25
C ASP A 359 4.61 34.02 -0.47
N LEU A 360 5.94 33.82 -0.44
CA LEU A 360 6.89 34.60 -1.25
C LEU A 360 6.70 34.39 -2.77
N GLN A 361 6.08 33.28 -3.19
CA GLN A 361 5.65 33.07 -4.58
C GLN A 361 4.26 33.68 -4.88
N GLN A 362 3.46 33.98 -3.86
CA GLN A 362 2.12 34.58 -3.98
C GLN A 362 2.11 36.12 -4.00
N GLU A 363 3.16 36.81 -3.55
CA GLU A 363 3.24 38.29 -3.51
C GLU A 363 3.35 39.01 -4.89
N THR A 364 3.23 38.29 -6.01
CA THR A 364 2.90 38.92 -7.31
C THR A 364 1.60 38.32 -7.84
N THR A 365 0.50 38.80 -7.30
CA THR A 365 -0.89 38.38 -7.54
C THR A 365 -1.48 38.97 -8.83
N GLU A 366 -0.65 39.44 -9.75
CA GLU A 366 -1.11 39.74 -11.10
C GLU A 366 -1.00 38.44 -11.90
N ALA A 367 -2.17 37.93 -12.31
CA ALA A 367 -2.23 36.79 -13.22
C ALA A 367 -1.34 37.10 -14.43
N PRO A 368 -0.48 36.15 -14.86
CA PRO A 368 0.35 36.38 -16.04
C PRO A 368 -0.55 36.85 -17.18
N GLN A 369 -0.09 37.81 -17.97
CA GLN A 369 -0.79 38.26 -19.16
C GLN A 369 -0.09 37.76 -20.43
N LEU A 370 -0.90 37.35 -21.41
CA LEU A 370 -0.42 37.14 -22.78
C LEU A 370 -0.59 38.46 -23.53
N LEU A 371 0.50 39.09 -23.94
CA LEU A 371 0.45 40.27 -24.78
C LEU A 371 0.85 39.90 -26.21
N LEU A 372 -0.01 40.23 -27.18
CA LEU A 372 0.27 40.02 -28.60
C LEU A 372 0.78 41.33 -29.20
N SER A 373 1.88 41.25 -29.96
CA SER A 373 2.36 42.39 -30.75
C SER A 373 1.32 42.81 -31.79
N LYS A 374 1.42 44.02 -32.35
CA LYS A 374 0.52 44.45 -33.43
C LYS A 374 0.54 43.46 -34.61
N LYS A 375 1.72 42.98 -34.99
CA LYS A 375 1.89 41.97 -36.05
C LYS A 375 1.20 40.65 -35.70
N ALA A 376 1.35 40.16 -34.47
CA ALA A 376 0.69 38.94 -34.01
C ALA A 376 -0.84 39.09 -34.00
N TRP A 377 -1.36 40.26 -33.65
CA TRP A 377 -2.79 40.58 -33.73
C TRP A 377 -3.30 40.59 -35.16
N ASP A 378 -2.60 41.24 -36.08
CA ASP A 378 -2.98 41.29 -37.50
C ASP A 378 -2.97 39.87 -38.10
N GLN A 379 -1.95 39.05 -37.78
CA GLN A 379 -1.90 37.64 -38.15
C GLN A 379 -3.10 36.87 -37.60
N PHE A 380 -3.35 36.96 -36.28
CA PHE A 380 -4.47 36.28 -35.64
C PHE A 380 -5.82 36.64 -36.28
N ARG A 381 -6.07 37.93 -36.53
CA ARG A 381 -7.32 38.42 -37.14
C ARG A 381 -7.50 38.02 -38.60
N SER A 382 -6.40 37.82 -39.33
CA SER A 382 -6.43 37.36 -40.72
C SER A 382 -6.69 35.85 -40.86
N MET A 383 -6.54 35.08 -39.77
CA MET A 383 -6.80 33.63 -39.77
C MET A 383 -8.30 33.31 -39.94
N SER A 384 -8.60 32.10 -40.40
CA SER A 384 -9.99 31.62 -40.42
C SER A 384 -10.56 31.50 -38.99
N PRO A 385 -11.89 31.56 -38.82
CA PRO A 385 -12.51 31.45 -37.49
C PRO A 385 -12.15 30.14 -36.75
N ASP A 386 -12.00 29.03 -37.47
CA ASP A 386 -11.63 27.74 -36.87
C ASP A 386 -10.17 27.73 -36.38
N GLU A 387 -9.28 28.39 -37.12
CA GLU A 387 -7.89 28.54 -36.73
C GLU A 387 -7.78 29.43 -35.48
N GLN A 388 -8.50 30.57 -35.44
CA GLN A 388 -8.56 31.43 -34.26
C GLN A 388 -9.00 30.66 -33.02
N ARG A 389 -10.09 29.88 -33.12
CA ARG A 389 -10.58 29.01 -32.02
C ARG A 389 -9.54 27.99 -31.56
N TYR A 390 -8.76 27.43 -32.48
CA TYR A 390 -7.69 26.49 -32.12
C TYR A 390 -6.61 27.16 -31.26
N TRP A 391 -6.14 28.34 -31.68
CA TRP A 391 -5.14 29.12 -30.95
C TRP A 391 -5.62 29.48 -29.54
N GLU A 392 -6.86 29.97 -29.43
CA GLU A 392 -7.49 30.34 -28.15
C GLU A 392 -7.68 29.15 -27.22
N ARG A 393 -8.03 27.97 -27.74
CA ARG A 393 -8.29 26.78 -26.91
C ARG A 393 -7.03 25.99 -26.56
N HIS A 394 -6.03 25.96 -27.44
CA HIS A 394 -4.94 24.98 -27.32
C HIS A 394 -3.56 25.59 -27.15
N ILE A 395 -3.28 26.76 -27.72
CA ILE A 395 -1.93 27.33 -27.70
C ILE A 395 -1.82 28.42 -26.63
N PHE A 396 -2.70 29.42 -26.65
CA PHE A 396 -2.63 30.53 -25.69
C PHE A 396 -2.73 30.08 -24.23
N PRO A 397 -3.64 29.17 -23.82
CA PRO A 397 -3.70 28.70 -22.44
C PRO A 397 -2.41 28.02 -21.98
N LYS A 398 -1.76 27.25 -22.86
CA LYS A 398 -0.52 26.54 -22.55
C LYS A 398 0.69 27.47 -22.48
N LEU A 399 0.66 28.61 -23.18
CA LEU A 399 1.67 29.66 -22.99
C LEU A 399 1.52 30.35 -21.63
N MET A 400 0.30 30.39 -21.08
CA MET A 400 0.03 30.99 -19.77
C MET A 400 0.40 30.08 -18.61
N ASP A 401 0.33 28.76 -18.82
CA ASP A 401 0.83 27.78 -17.88
C ASP A 401 2.38 27.74 -17.89
N GLN A 402 3.00 28.09 -16.77
CA GLN A 402 4.45 28.17 -16.67
C GLN A 402 5.14 26.81 -16.88
N GLU A 403 4.58 25.74 -16.31
CA GLU A 403 5.19 24.42 -16.33
C GLU A 403 5.12 23.82 -17.75
N LEU A 404 3.96 23.88 -18.39
CA LEU A 404 3.78 23.40 -19.76
C LEU A 404 4.63 24.19 -20.75
N ARG A 405 4.65 25.52 -20.61
CA ARG A 405 5.46 26.40 -21.45
C ARG A 405 6.94 26.08 -21.33
N ASP A 406 7.48 25.97 -20.11
CA ASP A 406 8.91 25.78 -19.89
C ASP A 406 9.38 24.41 -20.39
N ASN A 407 8.55 23.37 -20.24
CA ASN A 407 8.85 22.02 -20.73
C ASN A 407 8.77 21.87 -22.25
N GLN A 408 7.95 22.69 -22.91
CA GLN A 408 7.64 22.55 -24.34
C GLN A 408 8.14 23.71 -25.20
N SER A 409 9.02 24.58 -24.69
CA SER A 409 9.60 25.67 -25.49
C SER A 409 11.05 25.39 -25.88
N GLU A 410 11.48 25.92 -27.03
CA GLU A 410 12.88 25.90 -27.48
C GLU A 410 13.42 27.32 -27.50
N LEU A 411 14.63 27.53 -26.96
CA LEU A 411 15.29 28.83 -27.01
C LEU A 411 15.82 29.08 -28.44
N ILE A 412 15.46 30.23 -29.02
CA ILE A 412 15.95 30.68 -30.33
C ILE A 412 17.25 31.45 -30.12
N SER A 413 18.29 31.08 -30.87
CA SER A 413 19.57 31.79 -30.89
C SER A 413 19.52 32.98 -31.86
N GLY A 414 20.22 34.08 -31.55
CA GLY A 414 20.36 35.22 -32.46
C GLY A 414 19.42 36.41 -32.25
N SER A 415 18.43 36.33 -31.34
CA SER A 415 17.48 37.43 -31.13
C SER A 415 18.14 38.69 -30.55
N LYS A 416 18.00 39.81 -31.27
CA LYS A 416 18.37 41.13 -30.76
C LYS A 416 17.36 41.58 -29.70
N GLY A 417 17.86 41.94 -28.53
CA GLY A 417 17.04 42.44 -27.41
C GLY A 417 16.75 41.44 -26.28
N GLY A 418 17.28 40.21 -26.32
CA GLY A 418 17.24 39.24 -25.19
C GLY A 418 16.74 37.84 -25.58
N PRO A 419 16.64 36.89 -24.63
CA PRO A 419 16.31 35.48 -24.91
C PRO A 419 14.88 35.29 -25.42
N THR A 420 14.71 34.62 -26.56
CA THR A 420 13.39 34.45 -27.18
C THR A 420 13.12 32.97 -27.40
N TRP A 421 11.87 32.54 -27.27
CA TRP A 421 11.48 31.14 -27.31
C TRP A 421 10.49 30.88 -28.44
N VAL A 422 10.50 29.64 -28.94
CA VAL A 422 9.43 29.10 -29.78
C VAL A 422 8.64 28.05 -29.01
N TYR A 423 7.32 28.10 -29.13
CA TYR A 423 6.41 27.07 -28.64
C TYR A 423 5.50 26.56 -29.78
N PRO A 424 5.21 25.26 -29.83
CA PRO A 424 5.92 24.18 -29.13
C PRO A 424 7.31 23.90 -29.72
N ARG A 425 8.19 23.26 -28.92
CA ARG A 425 9.57 22.89 -29.26
C ARG A 425 9.63 21.94 -30.46
N HIS A 426 8.75 20.94 -30.47
CA HIS A 426 8.67 19.99 -31.58
C HIS A 426 7.61 20.39 -32.59
N ARG A 427 7.78 19.90 -33.82
CA ARG A 427 6.74 19.98 -34.85
C ARG A 427 5.54 19.16 -34.45
N THR A 428 4.56 19.84 -33.90
CA THR A 428 3.17 19.40 -33.93
C THR A 428 2.80 19.04 -35.36
N HIS A 429 1.99 18.00 -35.51
CA HIS A 429 1.50 17.52 -36.79
C HIS A 429 0.82 18.64 -37.61
N ASP A 430 0.31 19.66 -36.94
CA ASP A 430 -0.35 20.82 -37.55
C ASP A 430 0.58 21.99 -37.92
N GLY A 431 1.88 21.91 -37.62
CA GLY A 431 2.87 22.93 -38.00
C GLY A 431 2.77 24.30 -37.30
N ARG A 432 1.83 24.51 -36.38
CA ARG A 432 1.59 25.83 -35.75
C ARG A 432 2.70 26.21 -34.77
N ARG A 433 3.13 27.48 -34.78
CA ARG A 433 4.19 27.99 -33.89
C ARG A 433 3.98 29.42 -33.45
N VAL A 434 4.38 29.71 -32.22
CA VAL A 434 4.46 31.06 -31.67
C VAL A 434 5.88 31.35 -31.23
N VAL A 435 6.36 32.52 -31.62
CA VAL A 435 7.63 33.08 -31.15
C VAL A 435 7.32 34.13 -30.11
N TYR A 436 7.89 34.00 -28.91
CA TYR A 436 7.56 34.85 -27.77
C TYR A 436 8.77 35.09 -26.86
N TYR A 437 8.73 36.16 -26.06
CA TYR A 437 9.66 36.37 -24.94
C TYR A 437 8.92 36.55 -23.61
N LYS A 438 9.67 36.49 -22.51
CA LYS A 438 9.17 36.62 -21.14
C LYS A 438 9.73 37.87 -20.49
N LYS A 439 8.90 38.60 -19.74
CA LYS A 439 9.32 39.69 -18.85
C LYS A 439 8.52 39.58 -17.56
N GLY A 440 9.15 39.06 -16.49
CA GLY A 440 8.42 38.66 -15.29
C GLY A 440 7.57 37.42 -15.55
N ARG A 441 6.29 37.46 -15.16
CA ARG A 441 5.31 36.38 -15.41
C ARG A 441 4.63 36.52 -16.78
N ASP A 442 4.74 37.68 -17.41
CA ASP A 442 4.06 37.99 -18.67
C ASP A 442 4.76 37.39 -19.89
N VAL A 443 3.94 37.01 -20.86
CA VAL A 443 4.34 36.40 -22.12
C VAL A 443 4.05 37.38 -23.25
N TYR A 444 5.09 37.73 -24.01
CA TYR A 444 5.00 38.68 -25.12
C TYR A 444 5.14 37.93 -26.44
N ALA A 445 4.02 37.64 -27.09
CA ALA A 445 4.00 36.92 -28.37
C ALA A 445 4.31 37.87 -29.53
N CYS A 446 5.41 37.60 -30.21
CA CYS A 446 5.93 38.44 -31.29
C CYS A 446 5.22 38.12 -32.61
N GLY A 447 5.06 36.84 -32.96
CA GLY A 447 4.40 36.41 -34.18
C GLY A 447 3.78 35.02 -34.06
N LEU A 448 2.71 34.81 -34.84
CA LEU A 448 1.94 33.56 -34.91
C LEU A 448 2.11 32.97 -36.31
N PHE A 449 2.51 31.71 -36.40
CA PHE A 449 2.81 31.03 -37.65
C PHE A 449 1.80 29.88 -37.84
N PRO A 450 0.79 30.04 -38.70
CA PRO A 450 -0.12 28.97 -39.07
C PRO A 450 0.58 27.91 -39.94
N THR A 451 -0.11 26.79 -40.21
CA THR A 451 0.44 25.60 -40.88
C THR A 451 1.13 25.88 -42.23
N ASN A 452 0.71 26.94 -42.93
CA ASN A 452 1.15 27.31 -44.27
C ASN A 452 2.32 28.34 -44.33
N GLU A 453 2.73 28.95 -43.21
CA GLU A 453 3.75 30.02 -43.20
C GLU A 453 5.11 29.53 -42.65
N HIS A 454 5.68 28.51 -43.30
CA HIS A 454 6.90 27.86 -42.77
C HIS A 454 8.19 28.64 -43.04
N ASP A 455 8.25 29.39 -44.14
CA ASP A 455 9.48 30.06 -44.59
C ASP A 455 9.85 31.24 -43.68
N GLU A 456 8.85 32.02 -43.25
CA GLU A 456 9.07 33.14 -42.35
C GLU A 456 9.50 32.66 -40.95
N TYR A 457 8.94 31.55 -40.47
CA TYR A 457 9.37 30.90 -39.23
C TYR A 457 10.84 30.47 -39.29
N ASN A 458 11.24 29.78 -40.35
CA ASN A 458 12.61 29.28 -40.48
C ASN A 458 13.62 30.44 -40.51
N ARG A 459 13.29 31.55 -41.18
CA ARG A 459 14.10 32.77 -41.12
C ARG A 459 14.23 33.28 -39.69
N LEU A 460 13.13 33.43 -38.96
CA LEU A 460 13.15 33.93 -37.57
C LEU A 460 13.83 32.99 -36.58
N ARG A 461 13.83 31.67 -36.85
CA ARG A 461 14.57 30.70 -36.04
C ARG A 461 16.08 30.83 -36.21
N ILE A 462 16.54 31.21 -37.42
CA ILE A 462 17.97 31.35 -37.73
C ILE A 462 18.49 32.73 -37.32
N GLU A 463 17.76 33.78 -37.70
CA GLU A 463 18.19 35.17 -37.50
C GLU A 463 17.81 35.70 -36.11
N GLY A 464 16.83 35.07 -35.46
CA GLY A 464 16.20 35.56 -34.24
C GLY A 464 15.26 36.75 -34.52
N PRO A 465 14.12 36.85 -33.83
CA PRO A 465 13.29 38.06 -33.91
C PRO A 465 14.06 39.27 -33.34
N ASP A 466 13.99 40.39 -34.05
CA ASP A 466 14.42 41.67 -33.51
C ASP A 466 13.30 42.24 -32.64
N ARG A 467 13.46 42.20 -31.31
CA ARG A 467 12.42 42.61 -30.37
C ARG A 467 11.97 44.06 -30.58
N GLU A 468 12.86 44.93 -31.07
CA GLU A 468 12.56 46.34 -31.31
C GLU A 468 11.57 46.54 -32.47
N THR A 469 11.51 45.58 -33.40
CA THR A 469 10.57 45.62 -34.54
C THR A 469 9.13 45.28 -34.13
N TYR A 470 8.95 44.60 -32.98
CA TYR A 470 7.64 44.25 -32.46
C TYR A 470 7.18 45.32 -31.48
N VAL A 471 6.26 46.17 -31.93
CA VAL A 471 5.68 47.26 -31.12
C VAL A 471 4.16 47.09 -30.96
N GLY A 472 3.58 47.84 -30.04
CA GLY A 472 2.13 47.88 -29.83
C GLY A 472 1.58 46.58 -29.24
N PHE A 473 2.19 46.11 -28.15
CA PHE A 473 1.69 44.94 -27.42
C PHE A 473 0.38 45.25 -26.71
N SER A 474 -0.63 44.44 -26.96
CA SER A 474 -1.94 44.54 -26.31
C SER A 474 -2.31 43.20 -25.67
N PRO A 475 -2.93 43.22 -24.47
CA PRO A 475 -3.31 41.99 -23.78
C PRO A 475 -4.32 41.20 -24.63
N TRP A 476 -4.12 39.89 -24.72
CA TRP A 476 -5.11 38.96 -25.25
C TRP A 476 -6.14 38.70 -24.17
N THR A 477 -7.39 39.08 -24.47
CA THR A 477 -8.56 38.78 -23.64
C THR A 477 -9.40 37.74 -24.34
N VAL A 478 -9.77 36.66 -23.63
CA VAL A 478 -10.75 35.71 -24.13
C VAL A 478 -12.06 36.47 -24.32
N ASN A 479 -12.56 36.54 -25.56
CA ASN A 479 -13.91 37.07 -25.81
C ASN A 479 -14.92 36.06 -25.24
N GLU A 480 -15.33 36.24 -23.98
CA GLU A 480 -16.32 35.39 -23.31
C GLU A 480 -17.68 35.38 -24.06
N GLU A 481 -17.93 36.37 -24.92
CA GLU A 481 -19.19 36.53 -25.66
C GLU A 481 -19.45 35.45 -26.73
N ASN A 482 -18.46 34.65 -27.14
CA ASN A 482 -18.62 33.62 -28.18
C ASN A 482 -18.75 32.18 -27.64
N GLY A 483 -18.86 32.00 -26.32
CA GLY A 483 -18.98 30.67 -25.67
C GLY A 483 -20.40 30.09 -25.59
N GLY A 484 -21.42 30.82 -26.05
CA GLY A 484 -22.83 30.43 -25.95
C GLY A 484 -23.45 30.04 -27.29
N SER A 485 -23.13 28.85 -27.80
CA SER A 485 -23.96 28.13 -28.79
C SER A 485 -23.53 26.68 -28.93
#